data_AF-A0A940QRQ3-F1
#
_entry.id   AF-A0A940QRQ3-F1
#
_cell.length_a   1.000
_cell.length_b   1.000
_cell.length_c   1.000
_cell.angle_alpha   90.00
_cell.angle_beta   90.00
_cell.angle_gamma   90.00
#
_symmetry.space_group_name_H-M   'P 1'
#
loop_
_entity.id
_entity.type
_entity.pdbx_description
1 polymer ?
#
loop_
_entity_poly.entity_id
_entity_poly.type
_entity_poly.pdbx_seq_one_letter_code
_entity_poly.pdbx_strand_id
1 'polypeptide(L)'
;MGVTNNRNSLLGRDADITVDRQQGMRNVGRKSMSYLVKMGFFTAEKDLPRQERHMIYIMGAEDVSEDFRGKILAIIKRPAKERLLFVAAPEGKLYCEQQIRECLGFYERQYKSDFEFFMTIVCGMILVKDYGDRIRFLLAEDKKTKKVSFIKDVINYGESEKQASVRVVNYYTGIKPDVDDFKTEYTLGTPEGKKQKTIMYFGTYTERKLRIPEDCSFRTVNLEFDQAIRSLDDPQERILLMEAKEHYDKKRKGSSGM
;
A
#
# COMPACT_ATOMS: atom_id res chain seq x y z
N MET A 1 16.54 32.12 -10.07
CA MET A 1 16.69 30.65 -10.20
C MET A 1 16.16 30.03 -8.92
N GLY A 2 14.95 29.48 -8.97
CA GLY A 2 14.30 28.91 -7.80
C GLY A 2 14.86 27.52 -7.50
N VAL A 3 15.48 27.35 -6.33
CA VAL A 3 15.79 26.03 -5.79
C VAL A 3 14.47 25.40 -5.37
N THR A 4 13.91 24.55 -6.21
CA THR A 4 12.82 23.66 -5.82
C THR A 4 13.35 22.72 -4.73
N ASN A 5 12.93 22.98 -3.50
CA ASN A 5 13.25 22.22 -2.30
C ASN A 5 12.73 20.78 -2.47
N ASN A 6 13.58 19.87 -2.96
CA ASN A 6 13.24 18.47 -3.23
C ASN A 6 13.22 17.64 -1.92
N ARG A 7 12.41 18.09 -0.94
CA ARG A 7 12.31 17.52 0.41
C ARG A 7 11.53 16.18 0.46
N ASN A 8 10.94 15.76 -0.65
CA ASN A 8 10.37 14.42 -0.84
C ASN A 8 11.45 13.37 -1.25
N SER A 9 12.73 13.76 -1.34
CA SER A 9 13.79 12.90 -1.87
C SER A 9 14.40 11.88 -0.90
N LEU A 10 14.06 11.91 0.39
CA LEU A 10 14.67 11.02 1.40
C LEU A 10 13.95 9.68 1.56
N LEU A 11 12.72 9.56 1.08
CA LEU A 11 11.93 8.34 1.17
C LEU A 11 12.67 7.19 0.44
N GLY A 12 12.80 6.04 1.09
CA GLY A 12 13.50 4.86 0.56
C GLY A 12 15.03 4.88 0.67
N ARG A 13 15.62 6.02 1.05
CA ARG A 13 17.07 6.15 1.26
C ARG A 13 17.47 5.63 2.63
N ASP A 14 18.72 5.18 2.72
CA ASP A 14 19.33 4.88 4.01
C ASP A 14 19.81 6.17 4.67
N ALA A 15 19.75 6.19 6.00
CA ALA A 15 20.15 7.32 6.82
C ALA A 15 20.90 6.82 8.06
N ASP A 16 21.96 7.54 8.42
CA ASP A 16 22.65 7.38 9.69
C ASP A 16 21.95 8.22 10.75
N ILE A 17 21.53 7.59 11.84
CA ILE A 17 20.64 8.14 12.86
C ILE A 17 21.28 7.96 14.23
N THR A 18 21.43 9.05 14.98
CA THR A 18 21.82 8.99 16.39
C THR A 18 20.56 8.86 17.25
N VAL A 19 20.49 7.80 18.06
CA VAL A 19 19.38 7.48 18.96
C VAL A 19 19.50 8.33 20.23
N ASP A 20 18.46 9.10 20.54
CA ASP A 20 18.42 9.94 21.76
C ASP A 20 17.32 9.54 22.74
N ARG A 21 16.44 8.61 22.35
CA ARG A 21 15.37 8.07 23.20
C ARG A 21 15.19 6.58 22.97
N GLN A 22 15.36 5.82 24.03
CA GLN A 22 15.10 4.38 24.02
C GLN A 22 13.60 4.09 24.14
N GLN A 23 13.19 2.95 23.58
CA GLN A 23 11.89 2.38 23.86
C GLN A 23 11.73 2.15 25.37
N GLY A 24 10.55 2.46 25.91
CA GLY A 24 10.25 2.38 27.34
C GLY A 24 10.60 3.65 28.14
N MET A 25 11.42 4.57 27.61
CA MET A 25 11.68 5.85 28.28
C MET A 25 10.39 6.66 28.43
N ARG A 26 10.22 7.35 29.56
CA ARG A 26 9.08 8.24 29.80
C ARG A 26 9.19 9.52 28.97
N ASN A 27 8.07 9.98 28.41
CA ASN A 27 8.01 11.25 27.71
C ASN A 27 8.03 12.40 28.73
N VAL A 28 9.05 13.26 28.65
CA VAL A 28 9.26 14.37 29.58
C VAL A 28 8.09 15.36 29.58
N GLY A 29 7.49 15.62 28.41
CA GLY A 29 6.35 16.51 28.26
C GLY A 29 4.99 15.87 28.58
N ARG A 30 4.94 14.53 28.65
CA ARG A 30 3.73 13.75 28.94
C ARG A 30 4.06 12.55 29.82
N LYS A 31 4.20 12.80 31.12
CA LYS A 31 4.70 11.82 32.11
C LYS A 31 3.90 10.51 32.19
N SER A 32 2.65 10.49 31.75
CA SER A 32 1.79 9.30 31.68
C SER A 32 2.06 8.40 30.46
N MET A 33 3.01 8.77 29.58
CA MET A 33 3.26 8.07 28.33
C MET A 33 4.74 7.68 28.20
N SER A 34 4.98 6.45 27.77
CA SER A 34 6.30 5.93 27.42
C SER A 34 6.45 5.85 25.91
N TYR A 35 7.68 5.96 25.40
CA TYR A 35 7.97 5.72 23.98
C TYR A 35 7.81 4.23 23.65
N LEU A 36 6.95 3.91 22.68
CA LEU A 36 6.79 2.52 22.20
C LEU A 36 7.80 2.14 21.11
N VAL A 37 8.51 3.12 20.58
CA VAL A 37 9.57 2.96 19.59
C VAL A 37 10.77 3.82 19.99
N LYS A 38 11.96 3.49 19.48
CA LYS A 38 13.12 4.35 19.65
C LYS A 38 12.95 5.63 18.83
N MET A 39 13.58 6.71 19.29
CA MET A 39 13.66 7.95 18.53
C MET A 39 15.09 8.47 18.46
N GLY A 40 15.37 9.20 17.40
CA GLY A 40 16.64 9.86 17.18
C GLY A 40 16.51 11.03 16.21
N PHE A 41 17.64 11.41 15.64
CA PHE A 41 17.78 12.46 14.64
C PHE A 41 18.88 12.09 13.65
N PHE A 42 18.96 12.75 12.49
CA PHE A 42 20.03 12.49 11.53
C PHE A 42 21.39 12.79 12.17
N THR A 43 22.36 11.89 12.03
CA THR A 43 23.68 12.04 12.66
C THR A 43 24.37 13.36 12.26
N ALA A 44 24.17 13.82 11.02
CA ALA A 44 24.68 15.11 10.53
C ALA A 44 24.15 16.34 11.29
N GLU A 45 23.08 16.19 12.09
CA GLU A 45 22.44 17.25 12.86
C GLU A 45 22.78 17.17 14.36
N LYS A 46 23.77 16.35 14.74
CA LYS A 46 24.18 16.14 16.13
C LYS A 46 24.60 17.42 16.85
N ASP A 47 25.15 18.38 16.12
CA ASP A 47 25.61 19.66 16.66
C ASP A 47 24.51 20.74 16.66
N LEU A 48 23.36 20.52 16.01
CA LEU A 48 22.26 21.47 16.02
C LEU A 48 21.51 21.44 17.37
N PRO A 49 20.89 22.54 17.82
CA PRO A 49 19.98 22.51 18.95
C PRO A 49 18.86 21.48 18.77
N ARG A 50 18.43 20.78 19.83
CA ARG A 50 17.41 19.70 19.76
C ARG A 50 16.11 20.13 19.06
N GLN A 51 15.74 21.40 19.20
CA GLN A 51 14.55 21.97 18.57
C GLN A 51 14.66 22.15 17.05
N GLU A 52 15.87 22.14 16.49
CA GLU A 52 16.17 22.38 15.07
C GLU A 52 16.43 21.10 14.28
N ARG A 53 16.73 19.98 14.95
CA ARG A 53 16.98 18.67 14.31
C ARG A 53 15.74 18.14 13.56
N HIS A 54 15.85 17.21 12.65
CA HIS A 54 14.70 16.42 12.20
C HIS A 54 14.55 15.21 13.10
N MET A 55 13.34 15.01 13.63
CA MET A 55 13.08 13.88 14.52
C MET A 55 12.71 12.64 13.71
N ILE A 56 13.22 11.49 14.15
CA ILE A 56 13.05 10.21 13.46
C ILE A 56 12.53 9.17 14.44
N TYR A 57 11.43 8.50 14.10
CA TYR A 57 10.98 7.27 14.75
C TYR A 57 11.74 6.08 14.16
N ILE A 58 12.17 5.15 15.01
CA ILE A 58 12.90 3.96 14.59
C ILE A 58 12.06 2.74 14.96
N MET A 59 11.53 2.05 13.95
CA MET A 59 10.68 0.86 14.10
C MET A 59 11.49 -0.42 13.93
N GLY A 60 11.24 -1.43 14.78
CA GLY A 60 11.77 -2.78 14.63
C GLY A 60 13.28 -2.92 14.80
N ALA A 61 13.91 -2.04 15.58
CA ALA A 61 15.35 -2.08 15.87
C ALA A 61 15.59 -2.33 17.37
N GLU A 62 15.34 -3.55 17.86
CA GLU A 62 15.42 -3.89 19.28
C GLU A 62 16.83 -3.75 19.87
N ASP A 63 17.87 -4.12 19.11
CA ASP A 63 19.25 -4.26 19.63
C ASP A 63 20.13 -3.00 19.53
N VAL A 64 19.58 -1.86 19.08
CA VAL A 64 20.38 -0.65 18.79
C VAL A 64 20.34 0.38 19.92
N SER A 65 21.48 0.74 20.51
CA SER A 65 21.55 1.65 21.66
C SER A 65 21.93 3.10 21.32
N GLU A 66 22.82 3.35 20.35
CA GLU A 66 23.37 4.69 20.12
C GLU A 66 23.31 5.12 18.65
N ASP A 67 23.99 4.38 17.76
CA ASP A 67 24.00 4.70 16.33
C ASP A 67 23.22 3.65 15.54
N PHE A 68 22.37 4.12 14.63
CA PHE A 68 21.48 3.31 13.83
C PHE A 68 21.58 3.71 12.36
N ARG A 69 21.84 2.76 11.48
CA ARG A 69 21.66 2.94 10.04
C ARG A 69 20.38 2.26 9.59
N GLY A 70 19.47 3.00 8.98
CA GLY A 70 18.17 2.46 8.57
C GLY A 70 17.57 3.17 7.36
N LYS A 71 16.57 2.52 6.75
CA LYS A 71 15.87 3.03 5.58
C LYS A 71 14.69 3.90 6.00
N ILE A 72 14.56 5.09 5.40
CA ILE A 72 13.42 5.98 5.64
C ILE A 72 12.18 5.42 4.94
N LEU A 73 11.16 5.06 5.71
CA LEU A 73 9.91 4.45 5.23
C LEU A 73 8.74 5.40 5.19
N ALA A 74 8.74 6.47 5.98
CA ALA A 74 7.69 7.47 5.92
C ALA A 74 8.19 8.88 6.28
N ILE A 75 7.49 9.87 5.75
CA ILE A 75 7.63 11.28 6.11
C ILE A 75 6.29 11.74 6.69
N ILE A 76 6.33 12.37 7.85
CA ILE A 76 5.17 12.89 8.57
C ILE A 76 5.26 14.41 8.56
N LYS A 77 4.23 15.06 8.00
CA LYS A 77 4.10 16.52 7.94
C LYS A 77 3.05 16.93 8.97
N ARG A 78 3.45 17.77 9.93
CA ARG A 78 2.52 18.38 10.89
C ARG A 78 2.29 19.83 10.47
N PRO A 79 1.14 20.19 9.86
CA PRO A 79 0.91 21.54 9.33
C PRO A 79 1.12 22.64 10.36
N ALA A 80 0.74 22.40 11.62
CA ALA A 80 0.84 23.38 12.70
C ALA A 80 2.26 23.57 13.28
N LYS A 81 3.26 22.80 12.85
CA LYS A 81 4.60 22.77 13.46
C LYS A 81 5.74 23.06 12.48
N GLU A 82 5.45 23.22 11.19
CA GLU A 82 6.41 23.43 10.07
C GLU A 82 7.61 22.45 10.01
N ARG A 83 7.58 21.36 10.79
CA ARG A 83 8.69 20.41 10.93
C ARG A 83 8.28 19.04 10.42
N LEU A 84 9.19 18.44 9.65
CA LEU A 84 9.07 17.06 9.18
C LEU A 84 9.51 16.10 10.28
N LEU A 85 8.78 15.00 10.44
CA LEU A 85 9.26 13.83 11.15
C LEU A 85 9.45 12.70 10.15
N PHE A 86 10.37 11.79 10.46
CA PHE A 86 10.66 10.64 9.61
C PHE A 86 10.40 9.35 10.38
N VAL A 87 10.20 8.27 9.64
CA VAL A 87 10.12 6.91 10.17
C VAL A 87 11.18 6.10 9.46
N ALA A 88 12.02 5.42 10.23
CA ALA A 88 13.08 4.56 9.73
C ALA A 88 12.92 3.14 10.27
N ALA A 89 13.40 2.15 9.52
CA ALA A 89 13.47 0.76 9.94
C ALA A 89 14.79 0.11 9.47
N PRO A 90 15.21 -1.01 10.08
CA PRO A 90 16.36 -1.77 9.62
C PRO A 90 16.24 -2.18 8.16
N GLU A 91 17.38 -2.45 7.53
CA GLU A 91 17.40 -2.99 6.17
C GLU A 91 16.55 -4.27 6.05
N GLY A 92 15.85 -4.42 4.93
CA GLY A 92 14.95 -5.53 4.67
C GLY A 92 13.58 -5.46 5.38
N LYS A 93 13.43 -4.64 6.44
CA LYS A 93 12.13 -4.43 7.10
C LYS A 93 11.35 -3.32 6.40
N LEU A 94 10.28 -3.70 5.71
CA LEU A 94 9.32 -2.77 5.11
C LEU A 94 8.01 -2.80 5.89
N TYR A 95 7.43 -1.62 6.08
CA TYR A 95 6.15 -1.46 6.75
C TYR A 95 5.20 -0.65 5.89
N CYS A 96 3.95 -1.11 5.79
CA CYS A 96 2.89 -0.36 5.14
C CYS A 96 2.33 0.76 6.01
N GLU A 97 1.47 1.59 5.43
CA GLU A 97 0.77 2.67 6.13
C GLU A 97 0.07 2.19 7.42
N GLN A 98 -0.66 1.07 7.37
CA GLN A 98 -1.39 0.52 8.52
C GLN A 98 -0.43 0.23 9.68
N GLN A 99 0.63 -0.52 9.40
CA GLN A 99 1.63 -0.90 10.41
C GLN A 99 2.34 0.31 11.02
N ILE A 100 2.71 1.30 10.20
CA ILE A 100 3.37 2.53 10.68
C ILE A 100 2.40 3.34 11.54
N ARG A 101 1.16 3.54 11.10
CA ARG A 101 0.17 4.33 11.84
C ARG A 101 -0.25 3.66 13.14
N GLU A 102 -0.43 2.35 13.16
CA GLU A 102 -0.72 1.61 14.39
C GLU A 102 0.45 1.72 15.38
N CYS A 103 1.67 1.49 14.91
CA CYS A 103 2.88 1.57 15.74
C CYS A 103 3.12 2.97 16.32
N LEU A 104 2.85 4.02 15.55
CA LEU A 104 3.04 5.41 15.97
C LEU A 104 1.79 6.02 16.60
N GLY A 105 0.68 5.27 16.61
CA GLY A 105 -0.63 5.71 17.08
C GLY A 105 -0.61 6.14 18.55
N PHE A 106 0.30 5.62 19.38
CA PHE A 106 0.44 6.06 20.78
C PHE A 106 0.71 7.57 20.92
N TYR A 107 1.34 8.19 19.91
CA TYR A 107 1.72 9.60 19.95
C TYR A 107 1.16 10.41 18.78
N GLU A 108 1.25 9.90 17.54
CA GLU A 108 0.84 10.67 16.36
C GLU A 108 -0.67 10.89 16.27
N ARG A 109 -1.50 10.05 16.90
CA ARG A 109 -2.98 10.20 16.91
C ARG A 109 -3.47 11.53 17.50
N GLN A 110 -2.60 12.25 18.20
CA GLN A 110 -2.91 13.52 18.87
C GLN A 110 -2.69 14.73 17.95
N TYR A 111 -2.12 14.52 16.76
CA TYR A 111 -1.80 15.57 15.79
C TYR A 111 -2.61 15.37 14.51
N LYS A 112 -2.97 16.49 13.86
CA LYS A 112 -3.33 16.45 12.45
C LYS A 112 -2.03 16.36 11.65
N SER A 113 -1.79 15.20 11.06
CA SER A 113 -0.55 14.89 10.35
C SER A 113 -0.86 14.30 8.99
N ASP A 114 -0.18 14.78 7.97
CA ASP A 114 -0.15 14.17 6.64
C ASP A 114 1.04 13.22 6.55
N PHE A 115 0.86 12.09 5.88
CA PHE A 115 1.88 11.06 5.77
C PHE A 115 2.20 10.78 4.31
N GLU A 116 3.48 10.60 4.01
CA GLU A 116 3.95 10.02 2.76
C GLU A 116 4.68 8.72 3.07
N PHE A 117 4.29 7.62 2.43
CA PHE A 117 4.83 6.28 2.68
C PHE A 117 5.68 5.77 1.53
N PHE A 118 6.74 5.05 1.88
CA PHE A 118 7.62 4.34 0.95
C PHE A 118 6.94 3.13 0.33
N MET A 119 6.09 2.44 1.10
CA MET A 119 5.36 1.27 0.65
C MET A 119 3.86 1.57 0.63
N THR A 120 3.23 1.37 -0.54
CA THR A 120 1.79 1.46 -0.73
C THR A 120 1.21 0.06 -0.96
N ILE A 121 0.07 -0.23 -0.35
CA ILE A 121 -0.70 -1.44 -0.65
C ILE A 121 -1.85 -1.05 -1.58
N VAL A 122 -2.01 -1.81 -2.66
CA VAL A 122 -3.08 -1.66 -3.65
C VAL A 122 -3.88 -2.96 -3.65
N CYS A 123 -5.18 -2.87 -3.43
CA CYS A 123 -6.09 -4.00 -3.39
C CYS A 123 -7.07 -3.94 -4.56
N GLY A 124 -7.35 -5.10 -5.14
CA GLY A 124 -8.34 -5.26 -6.20
C GLY A 124 -8.89 -6.67 -6.24
N MET A 125 -9.63 -6.98 -7.30
CA MET A 125 -10.19 -8.31 -7.49
C MET A 125 -10.10 -8.76 -8.95
N ILE A 126 -9.77 -10.03 -9.15
CA ILE A 126 -9.88 -10.72 -10.44
C ILE A 126 -11.30 -11.27 -10.49
N LEU A 127 -12.15 -10.58 -11.26
CA LEU A 127 -13.57 -10.90 -11.34
C LEU A 127 -13.89 -11.73 -12.56
N VAL A 128 -14.56 -12.85 -12.31
CA VAL A 128 -15.05 -13.75 -13.34
C VAL A 128 -16.57 -13.70 -13.44
N LYS A 129 -17.06 -13.62 -14.67
CA LYS A 129 -18.44 -13.91 -14.99
C LYS A 129 -18.53 -15.23 -15.74
N ASP A 130 -19.27 -16.16 -15.16
CA ASP A 130 -19.57 -17.45 -15.77
C ASP A 130 -20.85 -17.34 -16.61
N TYR A 131 -20.76 -17.77 -17.86
CA TYR A 131 -21.88 -17.84 -18.81
C TYR A 131 -22.33 -19.29 -19.06
N GLY A 132 -21.77 -20.26 -18.32
CA GLY A 132 -22.02 -21.68 -18.46
C GLY A 132 -20.99 -22.37 -19.34
N ASP A 133 -20.99 -22.06 -20.64
CA ASP A 133 -20.06 -22.62 -21.64
C ASP A 133 -18.69 -21.93 -21.67
N ARG A 134 -18.66 -20.67 -21.23
CA ARG A 134 -17.46 -19.85 -21.20
C ARG A 134 -17.43 -18.93 -19.99
N ILE A 135 -16.23 -18.47 -19.67
CA ILE A 135 -16.02 -17.44 -18.65
C ILE A 135 -15.38 -16.20 -19.25
N ARG A 136 -15.63 -15.06 -18.62
CA ARG A 136 -14.98 -13.80 -18.98
C ARG A 136 -14.49 -13.05 -17.76
N PHE A 137 -13.40 -12.32 -17.94
CA PHE A 137 -12.72 -11.54 -16.93
C PHE A 137 -13.04 -10.06 -17.10
N LEU A 138 -13.45 -9.41 -16.02
CA LEU A 138 -13.69 -7.98 -16.01
C LEU A 138 -12.38 -7.22 -15.80
N LEU A 139 -12.03 -6.38 -16.77
CA LEU A 139 -10.84 -5.54 -16.76
C LEU A 139 -11.24 -4.06 -16.96
N ALA A 140 -10.31 -3.17 -16.66
CA ALA A 140 -10.40 -1.74 -16.90
C ALA A 140 -9.45 -1.36 -18.03
N GLU A 141 -9.96 -0.66 -19.05
CA GLU A 141 -9.15 -0.01 -20.08
C GLU A 141 -9.15 1.49 -19.84
N ASP A 142 -7.98 2.06 -19.55
CA ASP A 142 -7.81 3.50 -19.39
C ASP A 142 -8.21 4.24 -20.69
N LYS A 143 -9.12 5.23 -20.58
CA LYS A 143 -9.70 5.89 -21.75
C LYS A 143 -8.65 6.66 -22.56
N LYS A 144 -7.59 7.17 -21.91
CA LYS A 144 -6.56 8.03 -22.51
C LYS A 144 -5.40 7.21 -23.09
N THR A 145 -4.82 6.34 -22.26
CA THR A 145 -3.60 5.58 -22.57
C THR A 145 -3.89 4.24 -23.25
N LYS A 146 -5.15 3.78 -23.21
CA LYS A 146 -5.60 2.47 -23.70
C LYS A 146 -4.98 1.27 -22.98
N LYS A 147 -4.27 1.51 -21.88
CA LYS A 147 -3.71 0.44 -21.05
C LYS A 147 -4.84 -0.33 -20.36
N VAL A 148 -4.73 -1.65 -20.37
CA VAL A 148 -5.65 -2.58 -19.73
C VAL A 148 -5.03 -3.14 -18.46
N SER A 149 -5.79 -3.07 -17.38
CA SER A 149 -5.40 -3.47 -16.03
C SER A 149 -6.59 -4.08 -15.30
N PHE A 150 -6.34 -4.76 -14.18
CA PHE A 150 -7.40 -5.04 -13.22
C PHE A 150 -7.92 -3.79 -12.54
N ILE A 151 -9.15 -3.86 -12.02
CA ILE A 151 -9.75 -2.82 -11.17
C ILE A 151 -9.16 -2.97 -9.77
N LYS A 152 -8.38 -1.98 -9.35
CA LYS A 152 -7.63 -1.95 -8.10
C LYS A 152 -7.43 -0.52 -7.63
N ASP A 153 -7.29 -0.32 -6.32
CA ASP A 153 -7.02 0.99 -5.71
C ASP A 153 -6.30 0.81 -4.36
N VAL A 154 -5.83 1.91 -3.78
CA VAL A 154 -5.15 1.92 -2.49
C VAL A 154 -6.11 1.48 -1.37
N ILE A 155 -5.58 0.66 -0.46
CA ILE A 155 -6.31 0.25 0.75
C ILE A 155 -6.46 1.45 1.71
N ASN A 156 -7.62 1.58 2.34
CA ASN A 156 -7.83 2.64 3.33
C ASN A 156 -7.24 2.27 4.69
N TYR A 157 -6.93 3.27 5.51
CA TYR A 157 -6.52 3.01 6.90
C TYR A 157 -7.65 2.35 7.70
N GLY A 158 -7.34 1.28 8.42
CA GLY A 158 -8.31 0.49 9.20
C GLY A 158 -9.11 -0.54 8.39
N GLU A 159 -8.86 -0.64 7.09
CA GLU A 159 -9.49 -1.63 6.21
C GLU A 159 -8.64 -2.90 6.13
N SER A 160 -9.28 -4.07 6.03
CA SER A 160 -8.61 -5.33 5.65
C SER A 160 -8.45 -5.43 4.13
N GLU A 161 -7.47 -6.21 3.67
CA GLU A 161 -7.23 -6.41 2.23
C GLU A 161 -8.51 -6.87 1.48
N LYS A 162 -9.27 -7.81 2.07
CA LYS A 162 -10.51 -8.33 1.48
C LYS A 162 -11.61 -7.27 1.42
N GLN A 163 -11.76 -6.45 2.47
CA GLN A 163 -12.71 -5.32 2.48
C GLN A 163 -12.35 -4.29 1.41
N ALA A 164 -11.07 -3.96 1.26
CA ALA A 164 -10.59 -3.05 0.24
C ALA A 164 -10.91 -3.54 -1.17
N SER A 165 -10.61 -4.80 -1.46
CA SER A 165 -10.93 -5.41 -2.76
C SER A 165 -12.43 -5.34 -3.08
N VAL A 166 -13.30 -5.60 -2.11
CA VAL A 166 -14.77 -5.49 -2.30
C VAL A 166 -15.20 -4.05 -2.50
N ARG A 167 -14.72 -3.12 -1.67
CA ARG A 167 -15.03 -1.68 -1.76
C ARG A 167 -14.66 -1.14 -3.13
N VAL A 168 -13.45 -1.42 -3.59
CA VAL A 168 -12.91 -0.91 -4.85
C VAL A 168 -13.76 -1.37 -6.03
N VAL A 169 -14.03 -2.67 -6.13
CA VAL A 169 -14.89 -3.22 -7.18
C VAL A 169 -16.29 -2.59 -7.12
N ASN A 170 -16.89 -2.53 -5.93
CA ASN A 170 -18.24 -2.03 -5.76
C ASN A 170 -18.35 -0.54 -6.16
N TYR A 171 -17.38 0.27 -5.74
CA TYR A 171 -17.33 1.69 -6.06
C TYR A 171 -17.28 1.93 -7.57
N TYR A 172 -16.39 1.23 -8.27
CA TYR A 172 -16.16 1.46 -9.70
C TYR A 172 -17.17 0.79 -10.62
N THR A 173 -17.87 -0.25 -10.15
CA THR A 173 -18.71 -1.09 -11.04
C THR A 173 -20.11 -1.37 -10.52
N GLY A 174 -20.40 -1.10 -9.25
CA GLY A 174 -21.63 -1.52 -8.57
C GLY A 174 -21.73 -3.01 -8.26
N ILE A 175 -20.72 -3.81 -8.62
CA ILE A 175 -20.70 -5.26 -8.40
C ILE A 175 -20.63 -5.57 -6.90
N LYS A 176 -21.37 -6.59 -6.47
CA LYS A 176 -21.27 -7.25 -5.16
C LYS A 176 -20.74 -8.65 -5.41
N PRO A 177 -19.41 -8.84 -5.38
CA PRO A 177 -18.83 -10.11 -5.76
C PRO A 177 -19.09 -11.19 -4.72
N ASP A 178 -19.25 -12.43 -5.18
CA ASP A 178 -19.05 -13.62 -4.35
C ASP A 178 -17.54 -13.88 -4.27
N VAL A 179 -16.96 -13.62 -3.09
CA VAL A 179 -15.51 -13.53 -2.90
C VAL A 179 -14.95 -14.87 -2.42
N ASP A 180 -13.97 -15.37 -3.17
CA ASP A 180 -13.21 -16.56 -2.83
C ASP A 180 -12.09 -16.22 -1.83
N ASP A 181 -11.60 -17.21 -1.10
CA ASP A 181 -10.46 -17.04 -0.19
C ASP A 181 -9.12 -17.11 -0.92
N PHE A 182 -9.12 -17.56 -2.19
CA PHE A 182 -7.97 -17.44 -3.06
C PHE A 182 -7.59 -15.97 -3.26
N LYS A 183 -6.32 -15.69 -3.00
CA LYS A 183 -5.67 -14.41 -3.33
C LYS A 183 -4.32 -14.67 -3.97
N THR A 184 -3.90 -13.73 -4.80
CA THR A 184 -2.55 -13.66 -5.36
C THR A 184 -2.01 -12.24 -5.23
N GLU A 185 -0.69 -12.09 -5.18
CA GLU A 185 -0.04 -10.82 -4.91
C GLU A 185 1.34 -10.72 -5.58
N TYR A 186 1.76 -9.49 -5.82
CA TYR A 186 3.12 -9.18 -6.26
C TYR A 186 3.58 -7.85 -5.66
N THR A 187 4.90 -7.62 -5.65
CA THR A 187 5.48 -6.35 -5.18
C THR A 187 6.48 -5.81 -6.19
N LEU A 188 6.33 -4.56 -6.62
CA LEU A 188 7.23 -3.88 -7.55
C LEU A 188 7.77 -2.56 -6.97
N GLY A 189 8.86 -2.08 -7.58
CA GLY A 189 9.27 -0.68 -7.45
C GLY A 189 8.44 0.21 -8.38
N THR A 190 8.15 1.43 -7.94
CA THR A 190 7.52 2.47 -8.79
C THR A 190 8.61 3.36 -9.42
N PRO A 191 8.32 4.06 -10.54
CA PRO A 191 9.26 5.01 -11.14
C PRO A 191 9.76 6.10 -10.19
N GLU A 192 8.95 6.47 -9.19
CA GLU A 192 9.29 7.44 -8.14
C GLU A 192 10.20 6.85 -7.05
N GLY A 193 10.64 5.60 -7.21
CA GLY A 193 11.50 4.89 -6.26
C GLY A 193 10.75 4.32 -5.06
N LYS A 194 9.41 4.33 -5.03
CA LYS A 194 8.60 3.73 -3.97
C LYS A 194 8.40 2.24 -4.19
N LYS A 195 7.78 1.55 -3.24
CA LYS A 195 7.33 0.16 -3.36
C LYS A 195 5.81 0.10 -3.40
N GLN A 196 5.29 -0.74 -4.29
CA GLN A 196 3.86 -1.05 -4.34
C GLN A 196 3.68 -2.56 -4.18
N LYS A 197 2.92 -2.96 -3.16
CA LYS A 197 2.41 -4.32 -3.02
C LYS A 197 1.00 -4.36 -3.56
N THR A 198 0.75 -5.17 -4.58
CA THR A 198 -0.58 -5.35 -5.17
C THR A 198 -1.15 -6.69 -4.75
N ILE A 199 -2.37 -6.69 -4.23
CA ILE A 199 -3.08 -7.86 -3.71
C ILE A 199 -4.40 -7.99 -4.44
N MET A 200 -4.64 -9.14 -5.03
CA MET A 200 -5.81 -9.43 -5.85
C MET A 200 -6.54 -10.64 -5.28
N TYR A 201 -7.76 -10.42 -4.79
CA TYR A 201 -8.65 -11.52 -4.44
C TYR A 201 -9.33 -12.06 -5.70
N PHE A 202 -9.78 -13.31 -5.66
CA PHE A 202 -10.63 -13.85 -6.71
C PHE A 202 -12.11 -13.72 -6.32
N GLY A 203 -12.97 -13.48 -7.31
CA GLY A 203 -14.40 -13.44 -7.08
C GLY A 203 -15.22 -13.68 -8.33
N THR A 204 -16.46 -14.10 -8.14
CA THR A 204 -17.44 -14.19 -9.23
C THR A 204 -18.54 -13.15 -9.08
N TYR A 205 -19.19 -12.81 -10.18
CA TYR A 205 -20.29 -11.85 -10.17
C TYR A 205 -21.36 -12.19 -11.20
N THR A 206 -22.59 -11.74 -10.97
CA THR A 206 -23.76 -12.12 -11.79
C THR A 206 -24.46 -10.92 -12.44
N GLU A 207 -24.17 -9.72 -11.94
CA GLU A 207 -24.80 -8.46 -12.32
C GLU A 207 -24.79 -8.26 -13.83
N ARG A 208 -25.95 -7.94 -14.38
CA ARG A 208 -26.13 -7.73 -15.83
C ARG A 208 -25.70 -6.33 -16.27
N LYS A 209 -25.91 -5.33 -15.42
CA LYS A 209 -25.58 -3.93 -15.69
C LYS A 209 -24.59 -3.44 -14.64
N LEU A 210 -23.49 -2.86 -15.12
CA LEU A 210 -22.49 -2.22 -14.27
C LEU A 210 -22.87 -0.75 -14.08
N ARG A 211 -22.56 -0.22 -12.89
CA ARG A 211 -22.68 1.20 -12.56
C ARG A 211 -21.26 1.78 -12.47
N ILE A 212 -20.82 2.39 -13.57
CA ILE A 212 -19.53 3.07 -13.63
C ILE A 212 -19.74 4.55 -13.30
N PRO A 213 -18.97 5.15 -12.38
CA PRO A 213 -18.97 6.60 -12.16
C PRO A 213 -18.72 7.39 -13.46
N GLU A 214 -19.41 8.52 -13.64
CA GLU A 214 -19.32 9.32 -14.88
C GLU A 214 -17.91 9.86 -15.14
N ASP A 215 -17.21 10.23 -14.07
CA ASP A 215 -15.85 10.78 -14.04
C ASP A 215 -14.77 9.70 -14.11
N CYS A 216 -15.14 8.42 -14.19
CA CYS A 216 -14.18 7.33 -14.23
C CYS A 216 -13.23 7.43 -15.43
N SER A 217 -11.93 7.35 -15.19
CA SER A 217 -10.89 7.48 -16.22
C SER A 217 -10.81 6.29 -17.16
N PHE A 218 -11.47 5.18 -16.83
CA PHE A 218 -11.45 3.95 -17.62
C PHE A 218 -12.85 3.54 -18.08
N ARG A 219 -12.89 2.62 -19.05
CA ARG A 219 -14.09 1.85 -19.40
C ARG A 219 -13.87 0.40 -19.03
N THR A 220 -14.93 -0.32 -18.67
CA THR A 220 -14.83 -1.75 -18.41
C THR A 220 -14.82 -2.53 -19.71
N VAL A 221 -13.96 -3.54 -19.80
CA VAL A 221 -13.95 -4.55 -20.86
C VAL A 221 -14.12 -5.92 -20.23
N ASN A 222 -14.85 -6.81 -20.90
CA ASN A 222 -15.12 -8.15 -20.38
C ASN A 222 -14.67 -9.19 -21.42
N LEU A 223 -13.55 -9.84 -21.14
CA LEU A 223 -12.77 -10.59 -22.13
C LEU A 223 -12.64 -12.06 -21.75
N GLU A 224 -12.61 -12.94 -22.76
CA GLU A 224 -12.25 -14.34 -22.56
C GLU A 224 -10.76 -14.47 -22.22
N PHE A 225 -10.34 -15.59 -21.61
CA PHE A 225 -8.99 -15.76 -21.05
C PHE A 225 -7.87 -15.39 -22.04
N ASP A 226 -7.90 -15.95 -23.25
CA ASP A 226 -6.87 -15.70 -24.27
C ASP A 226 -6.79 -14.24 -24.70
N GLN A 227 -7.94 -13.56 -24.74
CA GLN A 227 -8.01 -12.14 -25.05
C GLN A 227 -7.48 -11.31 -23.89
N ALA A 228 -7.91 -11.61 -22.66
CA ALA A 228 -7.50 -10.92 -21.45
C ALA A 228 -5.98 -10.99 -21.24
N ILE A 229 -5.36 -12.17 -21.38
CA ILE A 229 -3.91 -12.36 -21.27
C ILE A 229 -3.14 -11.50 -22.28
N ARG A 230 -3.63 -11.44 -23.53
CA ARG A 230 -3.01 -10.63 -24.59
C ARG A 230 -3.22 -9.13 -24.39
N SER A 231 -4.32 -8.74 -23.76
CA SER A 231 -4.69 -7.34 -23.55
C SER A 231 -3.99 -6.70 -22.35
N LEU A 232 -3.75 -7.45 -21.26
CA LEU A 232 -3.12 -6.91 -20.05
C LEU A 232 -1.72 -6.33 -20.35
N ASP A 233 -1.48 -5.09 -19.91
CA ASP A 233 -0.22 -4.38 -20.16
C ASP A 233 0.91 -4.84 -19.23
N ASP A 234 0.61 -5.08 -17.95
CA ASP A 234 1.60 -5.47 -16.95
C ASP A 234 1.84 -7.00 -16.99
N PRO A 235 3.08 -7.46 -17.25
CA PRO A 235 3.41 -8.88 -17.21
C PRO A 235 3.09 -9.56 -15.87
N GLN A 236 3.16 -8.83 -14.74
CA GLN A 236 2.78 -9.38 -13.43
C GLN A 236 1.29 -9.67 -13.38
N GLU A 237 0.44 -8.80 -13.93
CA GLU A 237 -1.00 -9.04 -13.96
C GLU A 237 -1.38 -10.23 -14.84
N ARG A 238 -0.61 -10.52 -15.90
CA ARG A 238 -0.81 -11.75 -16.68
C ARG A 238 -0.57 -13.00 -15.83
N ILE A 239 0.46 -12.99 -14.99
CA ILE A 239 0.74 -14.08 -14.04
C ILE A 239 -0.44 -14.25 -13.08
N LEU A 240 -0.94 -13.15 -12.49
CA LEU A 240 -2.10 -13.21 -11.61
C LEU A 240 -3.34 -13.81 -12.31
N LEU A 241 -3.57 -13.44 -13.57
CA LEU A 241 -4.68 -13.97 -14.36
C LEU A 241 -4.52 -15.48 -14.62
N MET A 242 -3.31 -15.94 -14.92
CA MET A 242 -3.01 -17.37 -15.11
C MET A 242 -3.29 -18.18 -13.84
N GLU A 243 -2.79 -17.70 -12.69
CA GLU A 243 -3.02 -18.35 -11.40
C GLU A 243 -4.51 -18.39 -11.03
N ALA A 244 -5.23 -17.29 -11.25
CA ALA A 244 -6.67 -17.22 -11.01
C ALA A 244 -7.45 -18.16 -11.94
N LYS A 245 -7.06 -18.28 -13.21
CA LYS A 245 -7.68 -19.21 -14.16
C LYS A 245 -7.45 -20.66 -13.73
N GLU A 246 -6.24 -21.00 -13.32
CA GLU A 246 -5.91 -22.33 -12.82
C GLU A 246 -6.72 -22.68 -11.56
N HIS A 247 -6.84 -21.74 -10.62
CA HIS A 247 -7.68 -21.88 -9.43
C HIS A 247 -9.16 -22.14 -9.80
N TYR A 248 -9.72 -21.32 -10.69
CA TYR A 248 -11.10 -21.47 -11.14
C TYR A 248 -11.34 -22.84 -11.79
N ASP A 249 -10.43 -23.30 -12.65
CA ASP A 249 -10.57 -24.59 -13.34
C ASP A 249 -10.52 -25.77 -12.35
N LYS A 250 -9.66 -25.71 -11.33
CA LYS A 250 -9.61 -26.72 -10.26
C LYS A 250 -10.92 -26.75 -9.47
N LYS A 251 -11.45 -25.58 -9.10
CA LYS A 251 -12.72 -25.46 -8.38
C LYS A 251 -13.88 -26.04 -9.18
N ARG A 252 -13.98 -25.71 -10.47
CA ARG A 252 -15.05 -26.21 -11.35
C ARG A 252 -15.00 -27.73 -11.53
N LYS A 253 -13.81 -28.32 -11.71
CA LYS A 253 -13.62 -29.77 -11.78
C LYS A 253 -14.00 -30.49 -10.49
N GLY A 254 -13.65 -29.92 -9.33
CA GLY A 254 -14.04 -30.45 -8.02
C GLY A 254 -15.55 -30.43 -7.78
N SER A 255 -16.24 -29.40 -8.28
CA SER A 255 -17.71 -29.28 -8.17
C SER A 255 -18.50 -30.16 -9.14
N SER A 256 -17.90 -30.60 -10.26
CA SER A 256 -18.54 -31.53 -11.22
C SER A 256 -18.36 -33.02 -10.86
N GLY A 257 -17.64 -33.33 -9.78
CA GLY A 257 -17.40 -34.69 -9.29
C GLY A 257 -18.21 -35.08 -8.05
N MET A 258 -19.18 -34.26 -7.63
CA MET A 258 -20.15 -34.53 -6.54
C MET A 258 -21.55 -34.69 -7.11
#